data_AF-A0A6L9S836-F1
#
_entry.id   AF-A0A6L9S836-F1
#
_cell.length_a   1.000
_cell.length_b   1.000
_cell.length_c   1.000
_cell.angle_alpha   90.00
_cell.angle_beta   90.00
_cell.angle_gamma   90.00
#
_symmetry.space_group_name_H-M   'P 1'
#
loop_
_entity.id
_entity.type
_entity.pdbx_description
1 polymer ?
#
loop_
_entity_poly.entity_id
_entity_poly.type
_entity_poly.pdbx_seq_one_letter_code
_entity_poly.pdbx_strand_id
1 'polypeptide(L)'
;MISDADDRTRLQAALDSLTDALENHLEACLARTGEADVAVQSAYTALRHAAAAYDDLLFELRDEVTPWEFPEGPHVDVEYEDADAEPEAVGVFVRRDYDIAETGELLRAGREAYGELYPAQPEQAAVADVTHAGRALYQLLHAYGVDGLDQRAESAGLQPRGGTVWVQELTDTDTDSLVDEPFGVIDDEMLIYRLDEVVERDDEA
;
A
#
# COMPACT_ATOMS: atom_id res chain seq x y z
N MET A 1 7.30 36.60 17.57
CA MET A 1 8.62 36.43 16.92
C MET A 1 9.31 35.27 17.62
N ILE A 2 9.02 34.04 17.17
CA ILE A 2 9.88 32.89 17.48
C ILE A 2 11.23 33.21 16.82
N SER A 3 12.31 32.99 17.56
CA SER A 3 13.65 33.48 17.22
C SER A 3 14.31 32.54 16.20
N ASP A 4 15.08 33.07 15.25
CA ASP A 4 15.89 32.30 14.29
C ASP A 4 16.86 31.31 14.99
N ALA A 5 17.20 31.58 16.27
CA ALA A 5 17.97 30.66 17.10
C ALA A 5 17.15 29.45 17.61
N ASP A 6 15.84 29.62 17.83
CA ASP A 6 14.92 28.57 18.25
C ASP A 6 14.62 27.63 17.07
N ASP A 7 14.38 28.20 15.88
CA ASP A 7 14.19 27.47 14.63
C ASP A 7 15.39 26.59 14.29
N ARG A 8 16.61 27.11 14.46
CA ARG A 8 17.84 26.34 14.29
C ARG A 8 17.92 25.16 15.27
N THR A 9 17.55 25.36 16.54
CA THR A 9 17.57 24.29 17.53
C THR A 9 16.55 23.20 17.21
N ARG A 10 15.33 23.58 16.77
CA ARG A 10 14.29 22.64 16.34
C ARG A 10 14.76 21.81 15.14
N LEU A 11 15.29 22.46 14.10
CA LEU A 11 15.80 21.78 12.90
C LEU A 11 16.95 20.83 13.23
N GLN A 12 17.88 21.25 14.11
CA GLN A 12 18.96 20.37 14.53
C GLN A 12 18.43 19.13 15.28
N ALA A 13 17.47 19.30 16.18
CA ALA A 13 16.90 18.17 16.92
C ALA A 13 16.15 17.19 16.00
N ALA A 14 15.43 17.69 14.99
CA ALA A 14 14.78 16.84 13.98
C ALA A 14 15.81 16.11 13.11
N LEU A 15 16.88 16.79 12.68
CA LEU A 15 17.98 16.18 11.93
C LEU A 15 18.71 15.10 12.73
N ASP A 16 18.96 15.34 14.02
CA ASP A 16 19.59 14.37 14.92
C ASP A 16 18.69 13.14 15.04
N SER A 17 17.37 13.33 15.21
CA SER A 17 16.39 12.23 15.28
C SER A 17 16.34 11.40 13.99
N LEU A 18 16.41 12.05 12.82
CA LEU A 18 16.50 11.37 11.53
C LEU A 18 17.80 10.56 11.41
N THR A 19 18.92 11.12 11.84
CA THR A 19 20.23 10.45 11.81
C THR A 19 20.22 9.21 12.71
N ASP A 20 19.71 9.32 13.94
CA ASP A 20 19.56 8.19 14.86
C ASP A 20 18.68 7.09 14.26
N ALA A 21 17.57 7.47 13.59
CA ALA A 21 16.68 6.50 12.97
C ALA A 21 17.33 5.77 11.78
N LEU A 22 18.16 6.47 10.99
CA LEU A 22 18.95 5.86 9.90
C LEU A 22 19.95 4.82 10.45
N GLU A 23 20.67 5.17 11.51
CA GLU A 23 21.63 4.26 12.17
C GLU A 23 20.91 3.02 12.75
N ASN A 24 19.80 3.22 13.44
CA ASN A 24 19.01 2.12 14.00
C ASN A 24 18.45 1.19 12.91
N HIS A 25 17.98 1.75 11.79
CA HIS A 25 17.50 0.95 10.66
C HIS A 25 18.64 0.14 10.01
N LEU A 26 19.84 0.73 9.87
CA LEU A 26 21.01 0.01 9.39
C LEU A 26 21.36 -1.16 10.31
N GLU A 27 21.42 -0.95 11.63
CA GLU A 27 21.72 -2.00 12.60
C GLU A 27 20.67 -3.13 12.56
N ALA A 28 19.38 -2.79 12.45
CA ALA A 28 18.33 -3.78 12.28
C ALA A 28 18.50 -4.60 11.00
N CYS A 29 18.87 -3.95 9.89
CA CYS A 29 19.12 -4.64 8.62
C CYS A 29 20.33 -5.59 8.71
N LEU A 30 21.39 -5.18 9.40
CA LEU A 30 22.59 -6.01 9.62
C LEU A 30 22.31 -7.20 10.55
N ALA A 31 21.39 -7.04 11.51
CA ALA A 31 20.97 -8.08 12.44
C ALA A 31 19.83 -8.98 11.90
N ARG A 32 19.35 -8.75 10.67
CA ARG A 32 18.18 -9.42 10.09
C ARG A 32 18.28 -10.94 10.15
N THR A 33 17.24 -11.57 10.70
CA THR A 33 17.15 -13.02 10.94
C THR A 33 16.26 -13.77 9.96
N GLY A 34 15.49 -13.06 9.12
CA GLY A 34 14.58 -13.67 8.16
C GLY A 34 13.94 -12.66 7.20
N GLU A 35 13.09 -13.17 6.31
CA GLU A 35 12.53 -12.38 5.20
C GLU A 35 11.61 -11.25 5.69
N ALA A 36 10.80 -11.51 6.73
CA ALA A 36 9.89 -10.58 7.40
C ALA A 36 10.33 -10.30 8.84
N ASP A 37 11.54 -9.75 9.00
CA ASP A 37 12.08 -9.44 10.33
C ASP A 37 11.36 -8.23 10.95
N VAL A 38 10.69 -8.45 12.08
CA VAL A 38 9.90 -7.44 12.80
C VAL A 38 10.77 -6.27 13.26
N ALA A 39 12.04 -6.50 13.63
CA ALA A 39 12.92 -5.42 14.05
C ALA A 39 13.26 -4.49 12.88
N VAL A 40 13.46 -5.06 11.68
CA VAL A 40 13.67 -4.28 10.45
C VAL A 40 12.44 -3.46 10.11
N GLN A 41 11.24 -4.06 10.17
CA GLN A 41 9.99 -3.34 9.88
C GLN A 41 9.72 -2.20 10.89
N SER A 42 9.97 -2.45 12.18
CA SER A 42 9.82 -1.44 13.22
C SER A 42 10.81 -0.29 13.04
N ALA A 43 12.08 -0.59 12.73
CA ALA A 43 13.08 0.44 12.50
C ALA A 43 12.83 1.22 11.20
N TYR A 44 12.33 0.56 10.15
CA TYR A 44 11.89 1.20 8.91
C TYR A 44 10.75 2.19 9.16
N THR A 45 9.75 1.81 9.96
CA THR A 45 8.63 2.68 10.33
C THR A 45 9.12 3.90 11.11
N ALA A 46 9.98 3.69 12.11
CA ALA A 46 10.59 4.79 12.88
C ALA A 46 11.40 5.75 11.99
N LEU A 47 12.15 5.22 11.02
CA LEU A 47 12.88 6.02 10.04
C LEU A 47 11.95 6.88 9.18
N ARG A 48 10.84 6.32 8.68
CA ARG A 48 9.83 7.10 7.93
C ARG A 48 9.28 8.26 8.74
N HIS A 49 8.88 8.02 9.98
CA HIS A 49 8.34 9.08 10.84
C HIS A 49 9.37 10.18 11.11
N ALA A 50 10.62 9.82 11.39
CA ALA A 50 11.68 10.80 11.63
C ALA A 50 12.00 11.63 10.37
N ALA A 51 11.94 11.01 9.20
CA ALA A 51 12.18 11.70 7.94
C ALA A 51 11.06 12.66 7.58
N ALA A 52 9.80 12.25 7.70
CA ALA A 52 8.64 13.11 7.50
C ALA A 52 8.67 14.31 8.46
N ALA A 53 8.93 14.08 9.76
CA ALA A 53 9.01 15.16 10.74
C ALA A 53 10.13 16.17 10.45
N TYR A 54 11.26 15.73 9.88
CA TYR A 54 12.32 16.63 9.45
C TYR A 54 11.93 17.40 8.18
N ASP A 55 11.31 16.74 7.21
CA ASP A 55 10.84 17.35 5.95
C ASP A 55 9.76 18.43 6.21
N ASP A 56 8.73 18.07 6.98
CA ASP A 56 7.64 18.99 7.37
C ASP A 56 8.18 20.23 8.08
N LEU A 57 9.13 20.04 9.00
CA LEU A 57 9.72 21.14 9.75
C LEU A 57 10.63 22.02 8.88
N LEU A 58 11.34 21.40 7.91
CA LEU A 58 12.16 22.11 6.94
C LEU A 58 11.28 22.97 6.03
N PHE A 59 10.14 22.44 5.60
CA PHE A 59 9.15 23.17 4.83
C PHE A 59 8.52 24.31 5.65
N GLU A 60 8.06 24.03 6.88
CA GLU A 60 7.45 25.02 7.80
C GLU A 60 8.37 26.24 8.00
N LEU A 61 9.66 26.00 8.21
CA LEU A 61 10.60 27.04 8.64
C LEU A 61 11.38 27.68 7.50
N ARG A 62 11.56 26.97 6.38
CA ARG A 62 12.46 27.40 5.29
C ARG A 62 11.86 27.30 3.89
N ASP A 63 10.63 26.80 3.72
CA ASP A 63 9.97 26.61 2.42
C ASP A 63 10.79 25.72 1.48
N GLU A 64 11.48 24.72 2.05
CA GLU A 64 12.37 23.79 1.35
C GLU A 64 11.95 22.35 1.69
N VAL A 65 12.14 21.44 0.74
CA VAL A 65 11.82 20.01 0.86
C VAL A 65 13.05 19.15 0.62
N THR A 66 13.05 17.94 1.16
CA THR A 66 14.08 16.94 0.90
C THR A 66 13.82 16.23 -0.44
N PRO A 67 14.87 15.79 -1.16
CA PRO A 67 14.72 15.20 -2.50
C PRO A 67 14.29 13.72 -2.49
N TRP A 68 13.71 13.21 -1.40
CA TRP A 68 13.41 11.78 -1.20
C TRP A 68 11.90 11.61 -1.19
N GLU A 69 11.36 10.82 -2.11
CA GLU A 69 9.94 10.48 -2.12
C GLU A 69 9.71 9.26 -1.22
N PHE A 70 8.86 9.43 -0.22
CA PHE A 70 8.31 8.31 0.52
C PHE A 70 7.11 7.79 -0.27
N PRO A 71 7.03 6.49 -0.61
CA PRO A 71 5.77 5.94 -1.08
C PRO A 71 4.74 6.21 0.01
N GLU A 72 3.83 7.15 -0.22
CA GLU A 72 2.65 7.30 0.62
C GLU A 72 1.89 5.99 0.45
N GLY A 73 1.72 5.25 1.55
CA GLY A 73 0.64 4.28 1.56
C GLY A 73 -0.65 5.05 1.32
N PRO A 74 -1.69 4.44 0.71
CA PRO A 74 -2.93 5.15 0.45
C PRO A 74 -3.40 5.83 1.74
N HIS A 75 -3.71 7.12 1.67
CA HIS A 75 -4.36 7.82 2.78
C HIS A 75 -5.68 7.12 3.06
N VAL A 76 -5.69 6.34 4.15
CA VAL A 76 -6.84 5.56 4.61
C VAL A 76 -7.48 6.27 5.79
N ASP A 77 -8.71 6.74 5.59
CA ASP A 77 -9.51 7.29 6.67
C ASP A 77 -10.36 6.17 7.30
N VAL A 78 -10.36 6.12 8.64
CA VAL A 78 -11.23 5.22 9.38
C VAL A 78 -12.63 5.79 9.38
N GLU A 79 -13.50 5.23 8.55
CA GLU A 79 -14.90 5.66 8.45
C GLU A 79 -15.76 5.04 9.56
N TYR A 80 -15.40 3.84 10.01
CA TYR A 80 -16.12 3.14 11.08
C TYR A 80 -15.20 2.22 11.86
N GLU A 81 -15.37 2.20 13.18
CA GLU A 81 -14.74 1.28 14.13
C GLU A 81 -15.73 0.94 15.26
N ASP A 82 -15.96 -0.34 15.51
CA ASP A 82 -16.54 -0.83 16.76
C ASP A 82 -15.43 -1.21 17.73
N ALA A 83 -15.12 -0.31 18.66
CA ALA A 83 -14.03 -0.47 19.62
C ALA A 83 -14.28 -1.55 20.69
N ASP A 84 -15.54 -2.00 20.85
CA ASP A 84 -15.93 -3.02 21.82
C ASP A 84 -16.04 -4.43 21.19
N ALA A 85 -15.78 -4.56 19.88
CA ALA A 85 -15.87 -5.84 19.18
C ALA A 85 -14.76 -6.83 19.61
N GLU A 86 -15.16 -8.05 19.97
CA GLU A 86 -14.26 -9.17 20.31
C GLU A 86 -14.57 -10.41 19.42
N PRO A 87 -14.36 -10.34 18.10
CA PRO A 87 -14.78 -11.39 17.17
C PRO A 87 -13.94 -12.67 17.32
N GLU A 88 -14.59 -13.83 17.31
CA GLU A 88 -13.89 -15.13 17.27
C GLU A 88 -13.38 -15.46 15.85
N ALA A 89 -14.02 -14.91 14.81
CA ALA A 89 -13.63 -15.05 13.40
C ALA A 89 -14.01 -13.79 12.60
N VAL A 90 -13.20 -13.45 11.59
CA VAL A 90 -13.42 -12.26 10.75
C VAL A 90 -13.28 -12.53 9.26
N GLY A 91 -14.07 -11.81 8.47
CA GLY A 91 -13.96 -11.72 7.02
C GLY A 91 -13.36 -10.37 6.64
N VAL A 92 -12.38 -10.39 5.73
CA VAL A 92 -11.74 -9.17 5.22
C VAL A 92 -12.08 -9.03 3.75
N PHE A 93 -12.78 -7.95 3.41
CA PHE A 93 -13.23 -7.66 2.05
C PHE A 93 -12.49 -6.44 1.53
N VAL A 94 -11.81 -6.61 0.41
CA VAL A 94 -11.03 -5.55 -0.23
C VAL A 94 -11.66 -5.23 -1.57
N ARG A 95 -12.10 -3.98 -1.73
CA ARG A 95 -12.49 -3.42 -3.02
C ARG A 95 -11.46 -2.39 -3.45
N ARG A 96 -11.02 -2.51 -4.70
CA ARG A 96 -10.15 -1.56 -5.38
C ARG A 96 -10.70 -1.33 -6.77
N ASP A 97 -10.95 -0.07 -7.10
CA ASP A 97 -11.49 0.32 -8.38
C ASP A 97 -10.37 0.98 -9.20
N TYR A 98 -10.18 0.51 -10.44
CA TYR A 98 -9.20 1.07 -11.37
C TYR A 98 -9.86 1.39 -12.71
N ASP A 99 -9.47 2.52 -13.32
CA ASP A 99 -9.67 2.76 -14.75
C ASP A 99 -8.51 2.09 -15.52
N ILE A 100 -8.79 1.45 -16.66
CA ILE A 100 -7.73 0.97 -17.57
C ILE A 100 -7.38 2.12 -18.50
N ALA A 101 -6.44 2.96 -18.10
CA ALA A 101 -5.99 4.12 -18.87
C ALA A 101 -5.20 3.70 -20.11
N GLU A 102 -4.31 2.72 -19.97
CA GLU A 102 -3.38 2.31 -21.02
C GLU A 102 -3.36 0.79 -21.20
N THR A 103 -4.24 0.29 -22.08
CA THR A 103 -4.34 -1.17 -22.33
C THR A 103 -3.04 -1.78 -22.85
N GLY A 104 -2.23 -1.02 -23.60
CA GLY A 104 -0.93 -1.49 -24.11
C GLY A 104 0.06 -1.79 -22.98
N GLU A 105 0.17 -0.87 -22.03
CA GLU A 105 1.02 -1.02 -20.85
C GLU A 105 0.53 -2.15 -19.94
N LEU A 106 -0.79 -2.28 -19.77
CA LEU A 106 -1.37 -3.39 -19.01
C LEU A 106 -1.00 -4.75 -19.61
N LEU A 107 -1.10 -4.89 -20.94
CA LEU A 107 -0.69 -6.12 -21.62
C LEU A 107 0.82 -6.38 -21.50
N ARG A 108 1.66 -5.33 -21.55
CA ARG A 108 3.10 -5.45 -21.35
C ARG A 108 3.41 -5.93 -19.93
N ALA A 109 2.86 -5.28 -18.92
CA ALA A 109 3.04 -5.61 -17.51
C ALA A 109 2.59 -7.05 -17.20
N GLY A 110 1.44 -7.49 -17.74
CA GLY A 110 0.99 -8.88 -17.60
C GLY A 110 1.96 -9.91 -18.23
N ARG A 111 2.63 -9.56 -19.34
CA ARG A 111 3.62 -10.44 -19.98
C ARG A 111 4.93 -10.50 -19.20
N GLU A 112 5.32 -9.39 -18.59
CA GLU A 112 6.47 -9.35 -17.69
C GLU A 112 6.22 -10.21 -16.45
N ALA A 113 5.05 -10.06 -15.81
CA ALA A 113 4.62 -10.91 -14.71
C ALA A 113 4.61 -12.41 -15.08
N TYR A 114 4.12 -12.75 -16.28
CA TYR A 114 4.22 -14.11 -16.81
C TYR A 114 5.68 -14.59 -16.90
N GLY A 115 6.57 -13.76 -17.44
CA GLY A 115 7.99 -14.09 -17.61
C GLY A 115 8.69 -14.37 -16.27
N GLU A 116 8.34 -13.62 -15.22
CA GLU A 116 8.85 -13.84 -13.87
C GLU A 116 8.39 -15.16 -13.26
N LEU A 117 7.12 -15.52 -13.46
CA LEU A 117 6.55 -16.79 -12.99
C LEU A 117 7.08 -18.00 -13.78
N TYR A 118 7.37 -17.82 -15.07
CA TYR A 118 7.77 -18.90 -15.98
C TYR A 118 9.07 -18.57 -16.73
N PRO A 119 10.21 -18.39 -16.04
CA PRO A 119 11.47 -17.91 -16.65
C PRO A 119 12.09 -18.89 -17.65
N ALA A 120 11.68 -20.16 -17.61
CA ALA A 120 12.12 -21.18 -18.57
C ALA A 120 11.36 -21.14 -19.91
N GLN A 121 10.26 -20.40 -19.99
CA GLN A 121 9.45 -20.28 -21.20
C GLN A 121 9.96 -19.14 -22.09
N PRO A 122 9.88 -19.27 -23.43
CA PRO A 122 10.26 -18.19 -24.33
C PRO A 122 9.28 -17.01 -24.20
N GLU A 123 9.75 -15.79 -24.47
CA GLU A 123 8.93 -14.58 -24.40
C GLU A 123 7.65 -14.65 -25.25
N GLN A 124 7.67 -15.40 -26.37
CA GLN A 124 6.49 -15.58 -27.21
C GLN A 124 5.35 -16.33 -26.49
N ALA A 125 5.66 -17.13 -25.46
CA ALA A 125 4.65 -17.78 -24.62
C ALA A 125 3.84 -16.75 -23.82
N ALA A 126 4.51 -15.71 -23.30
CA ALA A 126 3.83 -14.62 -22.61
C ALA A 126 2.88 -13.87 -23.54
N VAL A 127 3.28 -13.63 -24.80
CA VAL A 127 2.42 -12.99 -25.81
C VAL A 127 1.22 -13.87 -26.17
N ALA A 128 1.40 -15.18 -26.24
CA ALA A 128 0.33 -16.14 -26.52
C ALA A 128 -0.66 -16.29 -25.35
N ASP A 129 -0.19 -16.14 -24.11
CA ASP A 129 -1.02 -16.20 -22.92
C ASP A 129 -1.77 -14.88 -22.71
N VAL A 130 -1.04 -13.76 -22.62
CA VAL A 130 -1.57 -12.43 -22.28
C VAL A 130 -2.06 -11.72 -23.55
N THR A 131 -3.29 -12.07 -23.91
CA THR A 131 -3.96 -11.62 -25.15
C THR A 131 -4.98 -10.49 -24.93
N HIS A 132 -5.45 -10.28 -23.69
CA HIS A 132 -6.41 -9.25 -23.34
C HIS A 132 -6.24 -8.78 -21.89
N ALA A 133 -6.80 -7.62 -21.54
CA ALA A 133 -6.66 -6.96 -20.24
C ALA A 133 -6.96 -7.89 -19.05
N GLY A 134 -8.08 -8.62 -19.10
CA GLY A 134 -8.43 -9.56 -18.02
C GLY A 134 -7.37 -10.65 -17.77
N ARG A 135 -6.67 -11.11 -18.81
CA ARG A 135 -5.58 -12.09 -18.64
C ARG A 135 -4.30 -11.44 -18.10
N ALA A 136 -4.04 -10.19 -18.48
CA ALA A 136 -2.95 -9.42 -17.91
C ALA A 136 -3.16 -9.19 -16.40
N LEU A 137 -4.37 -8.78 -16.00
CA LEU A 137 -4.75 -8.62 -14.59
C LEU A 137 -4.58 -9.94 -13.81
N TYR A 138 -5.01 -11.06 -14.40
CA TYR A 138 -4.76 -12.38 -13.80
C TYR A 138 -3.26 -12.62 -13.56
N GLN A 139 -2.40 -12.36 -14.54
CA GLN A 139 -0.96 -12.62 -14.38
C GLN A 139 -0.33 -11.72 -13.33
N LEU A 140 -0.71 -10.44 -13.29
CA LEU A 140 -0.27 -9.50 -12.26
C LEU A 140 -0.69 -9.97 -10.86
N LEU A 141 -1.95 -10.34 -10.68
CA LEU A 141 -2.46 -10.88 -9.41
C LEU A 141 -1.81 -12.21 -9.04
N HIS A 142 -1.55 -13.08 -10.02
CA HIS A 142 -0.91 -14.37 -9.77
C HIS A 142 0.56 -14.20 -9.34
N ALA A 143 1.26 -13.24 -9.92
CA ALA A 143 2.66 -12.97 -9.61
C ALA A 143 2.82 -12.19 -8.29
N TYR A 144 1.95 -11.22 -8.02
CA TYR A 144 2.19 -10.21 -6.98
C TYR A 144 1.08 -10.07 -5.93
N GLY A 145 -0.04 -10.78 -6.08
CA GLY A 145 -1.20 -10.61 -5.21
C GLY A 145 -1.90 -9.26 -5.39
N VAL A 146 -2.85 -8.97 -4.51
CA VAL A 146 -3.65 -7.72 -4.55
C VAL A 146 -2.78 -6.50 -4.24
N ASP A 147 -1.99 -6.55 -3.16
CA ASP A 147 -1.12 -5.43 -2.76
C ASP A 147 -0.04 -5.13 -3.81
N GLY A 148 0.47 -6.17 -4.47
CA GLY A 148 1.47 -5.99 -5.51
C GLY A 148 0.90 -5.47 -6.83
N LEU A 149 -0.37 -5.77 -7.14
CA LEU A 149 -1.08 -5.11 -8.24
C LEU A 149 -1.23 -3.62 -7.94
N ASP A 150 -1.64 -3.27 -6.72
CA ASP A 150 -1.87 -1.89 -6.30
C ASP A 150 -0.59 -1.03 -6.40
N GLN A 151 0.52 -1.53 -5.87
CA GLN A 151 1.84 -0.89 -5.98
C GLN A 151 2.33 -0.67 -7.42
N ARG A 152 1.75 -1.39 -8.40
CA ARG A 152 2.17 -1.34 -9.81
C ARG A 152 1.12 -0.70 -10.70
N ALA A 153 -0.04 -0.31 -10.15
CA ALA A 153 -1.21 0.06 -10.91
C ALA A 153 -0.86 1.07 -12.01
N GLU A 154 -0.28 2.22 -11.65
CA GLU A 154 0.07 3.28 -12.59
C GLU A 154 1.08 2.83 -13.64
N SER A 155 2.17 2.19 -13.21
CA SER A 155 3.19 1.66 -14.14
C SER A 155 2.67 0.54 -15.07
N ALA A 156 1.58 -0.12 -14.68
CA ALA A 156 0.88 -1.13 -15.46
C ALA A 156 -0.26 -0.53 -16.31
N GLY A 157 -0.38 0.80 -16.39
CA GLY A 157 -1.41 1.47 -17.18
C GLY A 157 -2.81 1.44 -16.56
N LEU A 158 -2.90 1.18 -15.25
CA LEU A 158 -4.12 1.31 -14.45
C LEU A 158 -4.09 2.65 -13.72
N GLN A 159 -5.24 3.30 -13.61
CA GLN A 159 -5.39 4.50 -12.81
C GLN A 159 -6.30 4.18 -11.62
N PRO A 160 -5.79 4.21 -10.38
CA PRO A 160 -6.61 4.02 -9.18
C PRO A 160 -7.76 5.04 -9.11
N ARG A 161 -8.95 4.58 -8.71
CA ARG A 161 -10.11 5.43 -8.46
C ARG A 161 -10.45 5.56 -6.97
N GLY A 162 -9.89 4.67 -6.16
CA GLY A 162 -10.22 4.53 -4.75
C GLY A 162 -10.49 3.08 -4.38
N GLY A 163 -10.68 2.87 -3.08
CA GLY A 163 -10.86 1.56 -2.50
C GLY A 163 -11.61 1.62 -1.19
N THR A 164 -12.06 0.46 -0.73
CA THR A 164 -12.55 0.31 0.63
C THR A 164 -12.12 -1.04 1.17
N VAL A 165 -11.82 -1.11 2.46
CA VAL A 165 -11.54 -2.34 3.18
C VAL A 165 -12.56 -2.48 4.29
N TRP A 166 -13.30 -3.58 4.28
CA TRP A 166 -14.28 -3.91 5.31
C TRP A 166 -13.80 -5.11 6.09
N VAL A 167 -13.91 -5.03 7.41
CA VAL A 167 -13.75 -6.15 8.32
C VAL A 167 -15.09 -6.39 8.98
N GLN A 168 -15.59 -7.61 8.86
CA GLN A 168 -16.84 -8.02 9.49
C GLN A 168 -16.62 -9.26 10.36
N GLU A 169 -17.45 -9.41 11.39
CA GLU A 169 -17.50 -10.66 12.16
C GLU A 169 -18.12 -11.78 11.32
N LEU A 170 -17.53 -12.97 11.38
CA LEU A 170 -18.10 -14.16 10.75
C LEU A 170 -18.85 -14.98 11.78
N THR A 171 -20.06 -15.41 11.40
CA THR A 171 -20.81 -16.42 12.13
C THR A 171 -20.43 -17.82 11.67
N ASP A 172 -20.75 -18.85 12.46
CA ASP A 172 -20.52 -20.25 12.09
C ASP A 172 -21.12 -20.61 10.72
N THR A 173 -22.22 -19.96 10.32
CA THR A 173 -22.89 -20.15 9.02
C THR A 173 -22.18 -19.52 7.84
N ASP A 174 -21.34 -18.50 8.06
CA ASP A 174 -20.68 -17.77 6.97
C ASP A 174 -19.49 -18.55 6.38
N THR A 175 -18.86 -19.42 7.19
CA THR A 175 -17.69 -20.22 6.78
C THR A 175 -17.95 -21.18 5.61
N ASP A 176 -19.20 -21.61 5.42
CA ASP A 176 -19.60 -22.54 4.35
C ASP A 176 -19.88 -21.83 3.00
N SER A 177 -19.98 -20.50 2.97
CA SER A 177 -20.48 -19.73 1.81
C SER A 177 -19.42 -19.31 0.78
N LEU A 178 -18.13 -19.43 1.12
CA LEU A 178 -17.00 -18.94 0.30
C LEU A 178 -16.95 -19.54 -1.12
N VAL A 179 -17.61 -20.68 -1.34
CA VAL A 179 -17.60 -21.39 -2.64
C VAL A 179 -18.75 -20.95 -3.55
N ASP A 180 -19.89 -20.56 -2.99
CA ASP A 180 -21.12 -20.30 -3.75
C ASP A 180 -21.40 -18.79 -3.91
N GLU A 181 -21.39 -18.03 -2.81
CA GLU A 181 -21.70 -16.58 -2.81
C GLU A 181 -20.70 -15.81 -1.92
N PRO A 182 -19.42 -15.73 -2.29
CA PRO A 182 -18.35 -15.17 -1.44
C PRO A 182 -18.54 -13.70 -1.06
N PHE A 183 -19.40 -12.96 -1.76
CA PHE A 183 -19.74 -11.56 -1.46
C PHE A 183 -21.21 -11.39 -1.04
N GLY A 184 -22.00 -12.46 -0.96
CA GLY A 184 -23.38 -12.42 -0.49
C GLY A 184 -23.50 -12.27 1.02
N VAL A 185 -22.40 -12.51 1.74
CA VAL A 185 -22.28 -12.38 3.20
C VAL A 185 -21.91 -10.98 3.69
N ILE A 186 -21.67 -10.02 2.78
CA ILE A 186 -21.33 -8.65 3.17
C ILE A 186 -22.58 -7.99 3.75
N ASP A 187 -22.55 -7.67 5.04
CA ASP A 187 -23.64 -7.05 5.79
C ASP A 187 -23.12 -5.86 6.62
N ASP A 188 -23.67 -4.66 6.35
CA ASP A 188 -23.32 -3.43 7.06
C ASP A 188 -23.58 -3.53 8.57
N GLU A 189 -24.52 -4.38 9.02
CA GLU A 189 -24.81 -4.58 10.44
C GLU A 189 -23.73 -5.40 11.18
N MET A 190 -22.90 -6.14 10.44
CA MET A 190 -21.83 -7.01 10.97
C MET A 190 -20.45 -6.34 10.91
N LEU A 191 -20.40 -5.08 10.49
CA LEU A 191 -19.18 -4.33 10.29
C LEU A 191 -18.47 -4.08 11.63
N ILE A 192 -17.21 -4.50 11.71
CA ILE A 192 -16.31 -4.18 12.82
C ILE A 192 -15.51 -2.93 12.46
N TYR A 193 -15.05 -2.85 11.21
CA TYR A 193 -14.13 -1.81 10.79
C TYR A 193 -14.26 -1.50 9.30
N ARG A 194 -14.16 -0.22 8.94
CA ARG A 194 -14.12 0.26 7.55
C ARG A 194 -13.06 1.32 7.34
N LEU A 195 -12.25 1.10 6.31
CA LEU A 195 -11.32 2.08 5.75
C LEU A 195 -11.77 2.46 4.36
N ASP A 196 -11.82 3.75 4.08
CA ASP A 196 -12.00 4.25 2.73
C ASP A 196 -10.70 4.90 2.23
N GLU A 197 -10.32 4.55 1.01
CA GLU A 197 -9.20 5.14 0.28
C GLU A 197 -9.77 6.10 -0.75
N VAL A 198 -9.60 7.39 -0.51
CA VAL A 198 -9.99 8.44 -1.43
C VAL A 198 -8.77 8.85 -2.23
N VAL A 199 -8.80 8.58 -3.55
CA VAL A 199 -7.80 9.13 -4.46
C VAL A 199 -8.29 10.50 -4.88
N GLU A 200 -7.64 11.56 -4.39
CA GLU A 200 -7.91 12.92 -4.87
C GLU A 200 -7.60 12.97 -6.37
N ARG A 201 -8.58 13.37 -7.17
CA ARG A 201 -8.36 13.64 -8.59
C ARG A 201 -7.91 15.08 -8.70
N ASP A 202 -6.74 15.31 -9.29
CA ASP A 202 -6.38 16.64 -9.76
C ASP A 202 -7.44 17.09 -10.77
N ASP A 203 -8.35 17.96 -10.33
CA ASP A 203 -9.29 18.68 -11.18
C ASP A 203 -8.51 19.76 -11.95
N GLU A 204 -7.65 19.36 -12.89
CA GLU A 204 -7.12 20.26 -13.92
C GLU A 204 -7.57 19.83 -15.32
N ALA A 205 -8.18 20.81 -16.00
CA ALA A 205 -8.87 20.76 -17.28
C ALA A 205 -7.94 20.97 -18.49
#